data_AF-A0A8T3MUE7-F1
#
_entry.id   AF-A0A8T3MUE7-F1
#
_cell.length_a   1.000
_cell.length_b   1.000
_cell.length_c   1.000
_cell.angle_alpha   90.00
_cell.angle_beta   90.00
_cell.angle_gamma   90.00
#
_symmetry.space_group_name_H-M   'P 1'
#
loop_
_entity.id
_entity.type
_entity.pdbx_description
1 polymer ?
#
loop_
_entity_poly.entity_id
_entity_poly.type
_entity_poly.pdbx_seq_one_letter_code
_entity_poly.pdbx_strand_id
1 'polypeptide(L)' 'MSETEDDLRATAEAIAADARELAAVEDAKAKLDLTDAAVVELSNRSERLADRLTPLAAIEKKLALEIQNSGAD' A
#
# COMPACT_ATOMS: atom_id res chain seq x y z
N MET A 1 -14.71 6.56 18.98
CA MET A 1 -13.51 6.39 18.15
C MET A 1 -12.81 7.73 18.09
N SER A 2 -11.51 7.74 18.28
CA SER A 2 -10.71 8.97 18.09
C SER A 2 -10.47 9.19 16.60
N GLU A 3 -10.21 10.44 16.22
CA GLU A 3 -9.82 10.79 14.84
C GLU A 3 -8.60 9.97 14.37
N THR A 4 -7.62 9.77 15.26
CA THR A 4 -6.43 8.95 14.99
C THR A 4 -6.76 7.47 14.74
N GLU A 5 -7.75 6.90 15.43
CA GLU A 5 -8.21 5.51 15.19
C GLU A 5 -8.87 5.38 13.81
N ASP A 6 -9.68 6.37 13.41
CA ASP A 6 -10.31 6.41 12.09
C ASP A 6 -9.28 6.60 10.98
N ASP A 7 -8.30 7.47 11.16
CA ASP A 7 -7.19 7.68 10.22
C ASP A 7 -6.31 6.42 10.09
N LEU A 8 -6.04 5.71 11.19
CA LEU A 8 -5.28 4.46 11.15
C LEU A 8 -6.02 3.42 10.32
N ARG A 9 -7.33 3.25 10.55
CA ARG A 9 -8.16 2.31 9.79
C ARG A 9 -8.20 2.68 8.31
N ALA A 10 -8.43 3.95 7.98
CA ALA A 10 -8.46 4.40 6.59
C ALA A 10 -7.11 4.17 5.88
N THR A 11 -6.01 4.43 6.59
CA THR A 11 -4.65 4.17 6.07
C THR A 11 -4.42 2.67 5.83
N ALA A 12 -4.82 1.81 6.77
CA ALA A 12 -4.71 0.36 6.62
C ALA A 12 -5.55 -0.18 5.46
N GLU A 13 -6.76 0.34 5.27
CA GLU A 13 -7.63 0.00 4.14
C GLU A 13 -7.01 0.40 2.79
N ALA A 14 -6.38 1.58 2.72
CA ALA A 14 -5.67 2.05 1.53
C ALA A 14 -4.45 1.17 1.21
N ILE A 15 -3.64 0.81 2.22
CA ILE A 15 -2.52 -0.13 2.06
C ILE A 15 -3.01 -1.47 1.53
N ALA A 16 -4.07 -2.03 2.12
CA ALA A 16 -4.63 -3.31 1.71
C ALA A 16 -5.22 -3.27 0.29
N ALA A 17 -5.76 -2.14 -0.15
CA ALA A 17 -6.22 -1.96 -1.53
C ALA A 17 -5.03 -1.96 -2.51
N ASP A 18 -4.02 -1.13 -2.28
CA ASP A 18 -2.86 -1.00 -3.17
C ASP A 18 -2.03 -2.31 -3.20
N ALA A 19 -1.89 -3.02 -2.07
CA ALA A 19 -1.21 -4.30 -2.02
C ALA A 19 -1.93 -5.40 -2.82
N ARG A 20 -3.28 -5.44 -2.78
CA ARG A 20 -4.06 -6.36 -3.61
C ARG A 20 -3.93 -6.05 -5.09
N GLU A 21 -3.90 -4.77 -5.44
CA GLU A 21 -3.68 -4.36 -6.82
C GLU A 21 -2.28 -4.75 -7.31
N LEU A 22 -1.25 -4.53 -6.49
CA LEU A 22 0.13 -4.91 -6.80
C LEU A 22 0.25 -6.42 -7.04
N ALA A 23 -0.33 -7.24 -6.15
CA ALA A 23 -0.37 -8.69 -6.33
C ALA A 23 -1.03 -9.09 -7.65
N ALA A 24 -2.16 -8.47 -8.02
CA ALA A 24 -2.82 -8.73 -9.28
C ALA A 24 -1.97 -8.34 -10.51
N VAL A 25 -1.18 -7.27 -10.41
CA VAL A 25 -0.24 -6.85 -11.46
C VAL A 25 0.90 -7.87 -11.63
N GLU A 26 1.49 -8.34 -10.53
CA GLU A 26 2.53 -9.37 -10.57
C GLU A 26 2.00 -10.70 -11.14
N ASP A 27 0.80 -11.11 -10.73
CA ASP A 27 0.12 -12.31 -11.27
C ASP A 27 -0.19 -12.19 -12.77
N ALA A 28 -0.44 -10.97 -13.26
CA ALA A 28 -0.63 -10.71 -14.69
C ALA A 28 0.69 -10.83 -15.45
N LYS A 29 1.78 -10.24 -14.94
CA LYS A 29 3.13 -10.34 -15.55
C LYS A 29 3.62 -11.77 -15.62
N ALA A 30 3.36 -12.58 -14.60
CA ALA A 30 3.76 -13.99 -14.56
C ALA A 30 3.17 -14.85 -15.69
N LYS A 31 2.13 -14.37 -16.38
CA LYS A 31 1.46 -15.05 -17.49
C LYS A 31 1.92 -14.57 -18.87
N LEU A 32 2.79 -13.55 -18.93
CA LEU A 32 3.27 -12.95 -20.16
C LEU A 32 4.65 -13.49 -20.55
N ASP A 33 4.99 -13.35 -21.83
CA ASP A 33 6.37 -13.50 -22.30
C ASP A 33 7.20 -12.29 -21.82
N LEU A 34 8.45 -12.51 -21.43
CA LEU A 34 9.36 -11.45 -20.96
C LEU A 34 9.64 -10.36 -22.01
N THR A 35 9.40 -10.67 -23.29
CA THR A 35 9.55 -9.74 -24.41
C THR A 35 8.26 -8.99 -24.76
N ASP A 36 7.15 -9.30 -24.09
CA ASP A 36 5.87 -8.63 -24.31
C ASP A 36 5.93 -7.17 -23.81
N ALA A 37 5.51 -6.22 -24.66
CA ALA A 37 5.45 -4.80 -24.31
C ALA A 37 4.57 -4.52 -23.08
N ALA A 38 3.57 -5.37 -22.80
CA ALA A 38 2.73 -5.28 -21.62
C ALA A 38 3.51 -5.49 -20.31
N VAL A 39 4.66 -6.18 -20.33
CA VAL A 39 5.53 -6.32 -19.15
C VAL A 39 6.05 -4.96 -18.68
N VAL A 40 6.41 -4.07 -19.61
CA VAL A 40 6.90 -2.72 -19.28
C VAL A 40 5.77 -1.89 -18.66
N GLU A 41 4.58 -1.90 -19.27
CA GLU A 41 3.41 -1.17 -18.75
C GLU A 41 3.00 -1.64 -17.34
N LEU A 42 2.94 -2.95 -17.13
CA LEU A 42 2.62 -3.53 -15.82
C LEU A 42 3.73 -3.24 -14.80
N SER A 43 4.99 -3.21 -15.22
CA SER A 43 6.12 -2.85 -14.33
C SER A 43 6.04 -1.39 -13.90
N ASN A 44 5.74 -0.47 -14.81
CA ASN A 44 5.51 0.94 -14.49
C ASN A 44 4.31 1.12 -13.53
N ARG A 45 3.27 0.30 -13.68
CA ARG A 45 2.15 0.30 -12.72
C ARG A 45 2.57 -0.23 -11.35
N SER A 46 3.40 -1.29 -11.31
CA SER A 46 3.93 -1.86 -10.08
C SER A 46 4.75 -0.82 -9.30
N GLU A 47 5.62 -0.08 -10.00
CA GLU A 47 6.42 1.01 -9.44
C GLU A 47 5.54 2.09 -8.80
N ARG A 48 4.51 2.58 -9.51
CA ARG A 48 3.58 3.58 -8.97
C ARG A 48 2.83 3.09 -7.72
N LEU A 49 2.50 1.80 -7.63
CA LEU A 49 1.87 1.23 -6.45
C LEU A 49 2.86 1.16 -5.27
N ALA A 50 4.11 0.76 -5.52
CA ALA A 50 5.17 0.74 -4.51
C ALA A 50 5.47 2.15 -3.96
N ASP A 51 5.51 3.16 -4.84
CA ASP A 51 5.69 4.57 -4.48
C ASP A 51 4.56 5.10 -3.59
N ARG A 52 3.33 4.59 -3.76
CA ARG A 52 2.18 4.94 -2.91
C ARG A 52 2.18 4.18 -1.59
N LEU A 53 2.55 2.90 -1.59
CA LEU A 53 2.57 2.06 -0.39
C LEU A 53 3.58 2.54 0.66
N THR A 54 4.77 2.96 0.21
CA THR A 54 5.86 3.38 1.11
C THR A 54 5.46 4.52 2.07
N PRO A 55 4.93 5.67 1.60
CA PRO A 55 4.50 6.74 2.50
C PRO A 55 3.29 6.33 3.35
N LEU A 56 2.36 5.51 2.84
CA LEU A 56 1.22 5.02 3.63
C LEU A 56 1.68 4.16 4.81
N ALA A 57 2.62 3.24 4.62
CA ALA A 57 3.18 2.43 5.69
C ALA A 57 3.90 3.29 6.76
N ALA A 58 4.56 4.38 6.33
CA ALA A 58 5.16 5.34 7.26
C ALA A 58 4.10 6.09 8.09
N ILE A 59 2.99 6.50 7.45
CA ILE A 59 1.85 7.15 8.12
C ILE A 59 1.19 6.19 9.12
N GLU A 60 0.90 4.95 8.72
CA GLU A 60 0.32 3.92 9.57
C GLU A 60 1.16 3.70 10.83
N LYS A 61 2.48 3.56 10.67
CA LYS A 61 3.41 3.44 11.80
C LYS A 61 3.34 4.66 12.73
N LYS A 62 3.27 5.87 12.18
CA LYS A 62 3.18 7.10 12.99
C LYS A 62 1.87 7.14 13.78
N LEU A 63 0.72 6.86 13.14
CA LEU A 63 -0.59 6.84 13.79
C LEU A 63 -0.66 5.78 14.90
N ALA A 64 -0.10 4.59 14.66
CA ALA A 64 -0.02 3.54 15.67
C ALA A 64 0.79 3.98 16.92
N LEU A 65 1.90 4.71 16.72
CA LEU A 65 2.70 5.27 17.83
C LEU A 65 1.95 6.37 18.58
N GLU A 66 1.20 7.23 17.87
CA GLU A 66 0.37 8.27 18.48
C GLU A 66 -0.70 7.66 19.39
N ILE A 67 -1.43 6.65 18.91
CA ILE A 67 -2.44 5.92 19.71
C ILE A 67 -1.80 5.28 20.94
N GLN A 68 -0.63 4.65 20.79
CA GLN A 68 0.09 4.04 21.92
C GLN A 68 0.44 5.08 22.99
N ASN A 69 0.92 6.25 22.60
CA ASN A 69 1.31 7.31 23.52
C ASN A 69 0.10 7.97 24.19
N SER A 70 -1.00 8.21 23.46
CA SER A 70 -2.22 8.80 24.00
C SER A 70 -3.00 7.88 24.95
N GLY A 71 -2.73 6.57 24.93
CA GLY A 71 -3.30 5.61 25.89
C GLY A 71 -2.46 5.39 27.15
N ALA A 72 -1.28 6.02 27.24
CA ALA A 72 -0.36 5.92 28.39
C ALA A 72 -0.46 7.11 29.37
N ASP A 73 -1.23 8.14 29.02
CA ASP A 73 -1.60 9.31 29.84
C ASP A 73 -2.96 9.10 30.54
#